data_AF-A0A533X737-F1
#
_entry.id   AF-A0A533X737-F1
#
_cell.length_a   1.000
_cell.length_b   1.000
_cell.length_c   1.000
_cell.angle_alpha   90.00
_cell.angle_beta   90.00
_cell.angle_gamma   90.00
#
_symmetry.space_group_name_H-M   'P 1'
#
loop_
_entity.id
_entity.type
_entity.pdbx_description
1 polymer ?
#
loop_
_entity_poly.entity_id
_entity_poly.type
_entity_poly.pdbx_seq_one_letter_code
_entity_poly.pdbx_strand_id
1 'polypeptide(L)'
;MSSSSTEELARRYRRLFSLPSSTSLVAYLGVSAVLLALSFDRLHLDLISTLLGLATTFTSTLVLQYLIKVVEPSSIATPRRVSAMVLSGTLIWLFAVAAELFYVSLFKSIQNLVTISFGAFLVFAFEFVVINGAFVEKTRFAGPLSIIHPTLVFLWSGTLARDSILGVGAGAIVIALAFVFIYKLKAIRTLTNDSAIHTLQAFLKTWAAHNPEELERVLSRYSVEESVGTRVIKFEMRNKQPTLVLSGIHPGPFFPVGSYNLPELFFEKFDAEQMTALTMHRPGGHEKNLPTRDECVRYASETATLAAGIQTGNQPADMRGPVLAKIDDFNAACIALGNQALVIVSSSPLSSDDITYSVEGTLASVAKEFGFEVSIVDAHNSIGSKKTKFEITSDRPWRDLIERLRREEEHEFRVG
;
A
#
# COMPACT_ATOMS: atom_id res chain seq x y z
N MET A 1 11.12 -7.20 -21.04
CA MET A 1 10.34 -5.97 -20.82
C MET A 1 10.16 -5.81 -19.32
N SER A 2 11.04 -5.08 -18.63
CA SER A 2 10.82 -4.76 -17.21
C SER A 2 9.90 -3.55 -17.13
N SER A 3 8.83 -3.67 -16.34
CA SER A 3 7.89 -2.59 -16.02
C SER A 3 8.60 -1.43 -15.31
N SER A 4 8.08 -0.19 -15.40
CA SER A 4 8.43 0.85 -14.40
C SER A 4 8.09 0.34 -13.00
N SER A 5 8.81 0.77 -11.96
CA SER A 5 8.54 0.31 -10.59
C SER A 5 7.06 0.51 -10.22
N THR A 6 6.48 1.64 -10.64
CA THR A 6 5.06 2.00 -10.48
C THR A 6 4.12 1.09 -11.28
N GLU A 7 4.43 0.77 -12.54
CA GLU A 7 3.64 -0.17 -13.35
C GLU A 7 3.73 -1.59 -12.80
N GLU A 8 4.90 -1.98 -12.29
CA GLU A 8 5.08 -3.29 -11.67
C GLU A 8 4.29 -3.39 -10.38
N LEU A 9 4.30 -2.32 -9.58
CA LEU A 9 3.44 -2.18 -8.41
C LEU A 9 1.97 -2.32 -8.83
N ALA A 10 1.48 -1.50 -9.76
CA ALA A 10 0.10 -1.49 -10.23
C ALA A 10 -0.33 -2.87 -10.84
N ARG A 11 0.58 -3.55 -11.54
CA ARG A 11 0.35 -4.90 -12.04
C ARG A 11 0.24 -5.92 -10.92
N ARG A 12 1.03 -5.76 -9.85
CA ARG A 12 0.92 -6.58 -8.63
C ARG A 12 -0.38 -6.27 -7.88
N TYR A 13 -0.90 -5.05 -7.93
CA TYR A 13 -2.23 -4.73 -7.38
C TYR A 13 -3.36 -5.54 -8.06
N ARG A 14 -3.27 -5.85 -9.36
CA ARG A 14 -4.24 -6.75 -10.02
C ARG A 14 -4.20 -8.20 -9.51
N ARG A 15 -3.11 -8.60 -8.86
CA ARG A 15 -2.99 -9.92 -8.20
C ARG A 15 -3.52 -9.90 -6.77
N LEU A 16 -3.88 -8.74 -6.23
CA LEU A 16 -4.51 -8.67 -4.91
C LEU A 16 -5.89 -9.30 -5.01
N PHE A 17 -6.07 -10.34 -4.23
CA PHE A 17 -7.29 -11.11 -4.15
C PHE A 17 -8.48 -10.22 -3.78
N SER A 18 -9.54 -10.27 -4.58
CA SER A 18 -10.81 -9.65 -4.25
C SER A 18 -11.80 -10.70 -3.75
N LEU A 19 -12.49 -10.38 -2.66
CA LEU A 19 -13.55 -11.24 -2.15
C LEU A 19 -14.78 -11.18 -3.08
N PRO A 20 -15.65 -12.20 -3.11
CA PRO A 20 -16.95 -12.07 -3.76
C PRO A 20 -17.81 -10.97 -3.11
N SER A 21 -18.89 -10.56 -3.78
CA SER A 21 -19.86 -9.59 -3.21
C SER A 21 -20.47 -10.13 -1.91
N SER A 22 -20.97 -9.26 -1.03
CA SER A 22 -21.62 -9.68 0.22
C SER A 22 -22.81 -10.61 -0.05
N THR A 23 -23.62 -10.31 -1.07
CA THR A 23 -24.75 -11.16 -1.48
C THR A 23 -24.29 -12.54 -1.96
N SER A 24 -23.24 -12.59 -2.76
CA SER A 24 -22.64 -13.85 -3.22
C SER A 24 -22.10 -14.67 -2.05
N LEU A 25 -21.43 -14.03 -1.07
CA LEU A 25 -20.91 -14.71 0.11
C LEU A 25 -22.03 -15.26 1.00
N VAL A 26 -23.12 -14.52 1.19
CA VAL A 26 -24.30 -15.03 1.93
C VAL A 26 -24.90 -16.25 1.23
N ALA A 27 -25.02 -16.19 -0.10
CA ALA A 27 -25.51 -17.33 -0.89
C ALA A 27 -24.57 -18.55 -0.78
N TYR A 28 -23.26 -18.35 -0.93
CA TYR A 28 -22.27 -19.43 -0.80
C TYR A 28 -22.24 -20.02 0.61
N LEU A 29 -22.33 -19.19 1.64
CA LEU A 29 -22.47 -19.64 3.03
C LEU A 29 -23.73 -20.50 3.20
N GLY A 30 -24.88 -20.02 2.74
CA GLY A 30 -26.14 -20.76 2.83
C GLY A 30 -26.06 -22.11 2.12
N VAL A 31 -25.56 -22.15 0.88
CA VAL A 31 -25.38 -23.40 0.12
C VAL A 31 -24.40 -24.33 0.83
N SER A 32 -23.24 -23.82 1.27
CA SER A 32 -22.24 -24.65 1.96
C SER A 32 -22.75 -25.22 3.29
N ALA A 33 -23.56 -24.46 4.03
CA ALA A 33 -24.18 -24.91 5.27
C ALA A 33 -25.22 -26.02 5.02
N VAL A 34 -26.05 -25.88 3.97
CA VAL A 34 -27.01 -26.92 3.57
C VAL A 34 -26.27 -28.18 3.13
N LEU A 35 -25.23 -28.06 2.30
CA LEU A 35 -24.40 -29.19 1.88
C LEU A 35 -23.74 -29.87 3.08
N LEU A 36 -23.30 -29.10 4.08
CA LEU A 36 -22.67 -29.63 5.26
C LEU A 36 -23.67 -30.41 6.12
N ALA A 37 -24.88 -29.88 6.30
CA ALA A 37 -25.98 -30.58 6.98
C ALA A 37 -26.33 -31.89 6.29
N LEU A 38 -26.54 -31.84 4.97
CA LEU A 38 -26.79 -33.05 4.18
C LEU A 38 -25.65 -34.08 4.31
N SER A 39 -24.40 -33.62 4.38
CA SER A 39 -23.26 -34.52 4.52
C SER A 39 -23.23 -35.19 5.90
N PHE A 40 -23.53 -34.45 6.98
CA PHE A 40 -23.64 -35.02 8.33
C PHE A 40 -24.82 -36.00 8.46
N ASP A 41 -25.94 -35.72 7.80
CA ASP A 41 -27.13 -36.57 7.75
C ASP A 41 -27.00 -37.73 6.73
N ARG A 42 -25.78 -38.03 6.24
CA ARG A 42 -25.48 -39.11 5.27
C ARG A 42 -26.29 -39.02 3.99
N LEU A 43 -26.44 -37.80 3.47
CA LEU A 43 -27.18 -37.45 2.26
C LEU A 43 -28.71 -37.62 2.37
N HIS A 44 -29.23 -37.78 3.59
CA HIS A 44 -30.65 -37.63 3.88
C HIS A 44 -30.95 -36.18 4.28
N LEU A 45 -32.07 -35.64 3.81
CA LEU A 45 -32.47 -34.27 4.13
C LEU A 45 -33.32 -34.28 5.41
N ASP A 46 -32.70 -33.99 6.57
CA ASP A 46 -33.43 -33.65 7.78
C ASP A 46 -33.60 -32.13 7.89
N LEU A 47 -34.85 -31.69 8.00
CA LEU A 47 -35.18 -30.27 8.03
C LEU A 47 -34.62 -29.59 9.28
N ILE A 48 -34.67 -30.25 10.44
CA ILE A 48 -34.24 -29.66 11.70
C ILE A 48 -32.72 -29.50 11.72
N SER A 49 -31.98 -30.56 11.37
CA SER A 49 -30.53 -30.55 11.22
C SER A 49 -30.08 -29.48 10.21
N THR A 50 -30.75 -29.37 9.06
CA THR A 50 -30.44 -28.36 8.03
C THR A 50 -30.65 -26.93 8.54
N LEU A 51 -31.78 -26.65 9.21
CA LEU A 51 -32.05 -25.33 9.79
C LEU A 51 -31.04 -24.98 10.89
N LEU A 52 -30.64 -25.95 11.71
CA LEU A 52 -29.67 -25.75 12.78
C LEU A 52 -28.24 -25.55 12.24
N GLY A 53 -27.86 -26.23 11.14
CA GLY A 53 -26.58 -26.01 10.45
C GLY A 53 -26.50 -24.61 9.82
N LEU A 54 -27.59 -24.16 9.19
CA LEU A 54 -27.73 -22.78 8.71
C LEU A 54 -27.59 -21.79 9.87
N ALA A 55 -28.38 -21.95 10.93
CA ALA A 55 -28.33 -21.09 12.11
C ALA A 55 -26.93 -21.03 12.72
N THR A 56 -26.25 -22.18 12.84
CA THR A 56 -24.88 -22.29 13.36
C THR A 56 -23.88 -21.49 12.53
N THR A 57 -23.94 -21.61 11.20
CA THR A 57 -23.01 -20.93 10.28
C THR A 57 -23.19 -19.40 10.34
N PHE A 58 -24.44 -18.92 10.27
CA PHE A 58 -24.72 -17.49 10.34
C PHE A 58 -24.46 -16.91 11.73
N THR A 59 -24.80 -17.63 12.80
CA THR A 59 -24.49 -17.20 14.18
C THR A 59 -22.98 -17.11 14.40
N SER A 60 -22.21 -18.09 13.93
CA SER A 60 -20.75 -18.05 14.00
C SER A 60 -20.19 -16.78 13.35
N THR A 61 -20.70 -16.43 12.17
CA THR A 61 -20.29 -15.21 11.46
C THR A 61 -20.59 -13.95 12.27
N LEU A 62 -21.81 -13.81 12.80
CA LEU A 62 -22.23 -12.63 13.56
C LEU A 62 -21.47 -12.49 14.88
N VAL A 63 -21.32 -13.59 15.62
CA VAL A 63 -20.61 -13.63 16.91
C VAL A 63 -19.14 -13.30 16.70
N LEU A 64 -18.46 -13.93 15.74
CA LEU A 64 -17.06 -13.64 15.45
C LEU A 64 -16.85 -12.21 15.02
N GLN A 65 -17.71 -11.68 14.14
CA GLN A 65 -17.64 -10.28 13.71
C GLN A 65 -17.73 -9.33 14.92
N TYR A 66 -18.73 -9.54 15.78
CA TYR A 66 -18.94 -8.70 16.95
C TYR A 66 -17.76 -8.78 17.91
N LEU A 67 -17.34 -9.99 18.31
CA LEU A 67 -16.29 -10.17 19.29
C LEU A 67 -14.92 -9.70 18.80
N ILE A 68 -14.59 -9.90 17.52
CA ILE A 68 -13.37 -9.35 16.93
C ILE A 68 -13.36 -7.82 17.04
N LYS A 69 -14.49 -7.16 16.73
CA LYS A 69 -14.60 -5.70 16.82
C LYS A 69 -14.57 -5.17 18.26
N VAL A 70 -15.05 -5.94 19.22
CA VAL A 70 -14.93 -5.59 20.65
C VAL A 70 -13.47 -5.68 21.10
N VAL A 71 -12.75 -6.72 20.69
CA VAL A 71 -11.34 -6.94 21.07
C VAL A 71 -10.39 -5.98 20.36
N GLU A 72 -10.64 -5.71 19.08
CA GLU A 72 -9.81 -4.90 18.19
C GLU A 72 -10.71 -3.98 17.34
N PRO A 73 -11.10 -2.79 17.85
CA PRO A 73 -12.00 -1.88 17.13
C PRO A 73 -11.47 -1.45 15.75
N SER A 74 -10.15 -1.24 15.66
CA SER A 74 -9.36 -0.94 14.46
C SER A 74 -9.23 -2.11 13.47
N SER A 75 -9.78 -3.29 13.80
CA SER A 75 -9.67 -4.48 12.96
C SER A 75 -10.29 -4.26 11.58
N ILE A 76 -9.68 -4.87 10.56
CA ILE A 76 -10.25 -4.90 9.21
C ILE A 76 -11.45 -5.84 9.07
N ALA A 77 -11.89 -6.51 10.15
CA ALA A 77 -12.98 -7.48 10.17
C ALA A 77 -14.35 -6.84 9.86
N THR A 78 -14.69 -6.78 8.58
CA THR A 78 -16.04 -6.43 8.09
C THR A 78 -16.92 -7.69 8.00
N PRO A 79 -18.26 -7.58 7.98
CA PRO A 79 -19.14 -8.73 7.77
C PRO A 79 -18.70 -9.58 6.58
N ARG A 80 -18.36 -8.93 5.46
CA ARG A 80 -17.85 -9.58 4.24
C ARG A 80 -16.59 -10.41 4.47
N ARG A 81 -15.61 -9.89 5.21
CA ARG A 81 -14.33 -10.60 5.46
C ARG A 81 -14.49 -11.74 6.46
N VAL A 82 -15.31 -11.56 7.49
CA VAL A 82 -15.63 -12.63 8.46
C VAL A 82 -16.45 -13.73 7.79
N SER A 83 -17.45 -13.38 6.97
CA SER A 83 -18.22 -14.34 6.17
C SER A 83 -17.32 -15.18 5.26
N ALA A 84 -16.31 -14.58 4.63
CA ALA A 84 -15.37 -15.32 3.78
C ALA A 84 -14.47 -16.28 4.57
N MET A 85 -14.03 -15.88 5.77
CA MET A 85 -13.29 -16.75 6.67
C MET A 85 -14.15 -17.94 7.13
N VAL A 86 -15.37 -17.67 7.61
CA VAL A 86 -16.32 -18.71 8.03
C VAL A 86 -16.64 -19.64 6.86
N LEU A 87 -16.89 -19.12 5.65
CA LEU A 87 -17.11 -19.93 4.46
C LEU A 87 -15.94 -20.87 4.19
N SER A 88 -14.70 -20.37 4.29
CA SER A 88 -13.51 -21.19 4.11
C SER A 88 -13.42 -22.29 5.17
N GLY A 89 -13.75 -21.97 6.43
CA GLY A 89 -13.89 -22.96 7.50
C GLY A 89 -14.97 -24.01 7.22
N THR A 90 -16.14 -23.60 6.73
CA THR A 90 -17.24 -24.50 6.34
C THR A 90 -16.84 -25.41 5.16
N LEU A 91 -16.05 -24.92 4.21
CA LEU A 91 -15.51 -25.74 3.11
C LEU A 91 -14.48 -26.77 3.60
N ILE A 92 -13.65 -26.43 4.60
CA ILE A 92 -12.75 -27.40 5.26
C ILE A 92 -13.56 -28.49 5.98
N TRP A 93 -14.64 -28.09 6.67
CA TRP A 93 -15.59 -29.04 7.27
C TRP A 93 -16.20 -29.98 6.24
N LEU A 94 -16.71 -29.43 5.13
CA LEU A 94 -17.25 -30.21 4.02
C LEU A 94 -16.24 -31.23 3.49
N PHE A 95 -14.99 -30.82 3.32
CA PHE A 95 -13.93 -31.74 2.90
C PHE A 95 -13.70 -32.87 3.92
N ALA A 96 -13.66 -32.54 5.22
CA ALA A 96 -13.47 -33.53 6.28
C ALA A 96 -14.62 -34.56 6.32
N VAL A 97 -15.88 -34.10 6.23
CA VAL A 97 -17.06 -34.98 6.22
C VAL A 97 -17.12 -35.78 4.92
N ALA A 98 -16.78 -35.19 3.77
CA ALA A 98 -16.73 -35.92 2.50
C ALA A 98 -15.66 -37.02 2.51
N ALA A 99 -14.48 -36.74 3.06
CA ALA A 99 -13.41 -37.73 3.25
C ALA A 99 -13.89 -38.88 4.17
N GLU A 100 -14.69 -38.57 5.18
CA GLU A 100 -15.29 -39.56 6.06
C GLU A 100 -16.30 -40.47 5.34
N LEU A 101 -17.24 -39.87 4.62
CA LEU A 101 -18.23 -40.62 3.82
C LEU A 101 -17.54 -41.52 2.79
N PHE A 102 -16.47 -41.04 2.16
CA PHE A 102 -15.68 -41.82 1.23
C PHE A 102 -14.97 -43.00 1.93
N TYR A 103 -14.38 -42.78 3.10
CA TYR A 103 -13.75 -43.83 3.90
C TYR A 103 -14.76 -44.92 4.29
N VAL A 104 -15.92 -44.54 4.82
CA VAL A 104 -17.00 -45.47 5.20
C VAL A 104 -17.47 -46.27 3.98
N SER A 105 -17.60 -45.64 2.82
CA SER A 105 -17.98 -46.30 1.57
C SER A 105 -16.97 -47.35 1.12
N LEU A 106 -15.67 -47.05 1.20
CA LEU A 106 -14.60 -47.93 0.74
C LEU A 106 -14.38 -49.13 1.67
N PHE A 107 -14.37 -48.90 2.99
CA PHE A 107 -13.97 -49.91 3.97
C PHE A 107 -15.14 -50.60 4.67
N LYS A 108 -16.39 -50.19 4.40
CA LYS A 108 -17.61 -50.70 5.06
C LYS A 108 -17.49 -50.75 6.60
N SER A 109 -16.67 -49.86 7.14
CA SER A 109 -16.30 -49.80 8.56
C SER A 109 -17.33 -48.98 9.35
N ILE A 110 -17.36 -49.20 10.67
CA ILE A 110 -17.95 -48.27 11.63
C ILE A 110 -17.27 -46.89 11.43
N GLN A 111 -18.06 -45.82 11.54
CA GLN A 111 -17.64 -44.42 11.37
C GLN A 111 -16.26 -44.15 11.96
N ASN A 112 -15.35 -43.64 11.13
CA ASN A 112 -14.02 -43.20 11.49
C ASN A 112 -14.04 -41.73 11.91
N LEU A 113 -14.48 -41.48 13.14
CA LEU A 113 -14.59 -40.11 13.70
C LEU A 113 -13.25 -39.35 13.76
N VAL A 114 -12.12 -39.99 13.44
CA VAL A 114 -10.80 -39.36 13.28
C VAL A 114 -10.85 -38.18 12.32
N THR A 115 -11.48 -38.33 11.15
CA THR A 115 -11.52 -37.32 10.09
C THR A 115 -12.33 -36.08 10.51
N ILE A 116 -13.47 -36.28 11.17
CA ILE A 116 -14.34 -35.23 11.69
C ILE A 116 -13.65 -34.47 12.83
N SER A 117 -13.13 -35.18 13.83
CA SER A 117 -12.37 -34.56 14.92
C SER A 117 -11.17 -33.78 14.38
N PHE A 118 -10.40 -34.36 13.46
CA PHE A 118 -9.27 -33.69 12.82
C PHE A 118 -9.70 -32.44 12.04
N GLY A 119 -10.82 -32.51 11.30
CA GLY A 119 -11.42 -31.39 10.58
C GLY A 119 -11.75 -30.20 11.50
N ALA A 120 -12.28 -30.47 12.70
CA ALA A 120 -12.56 -29.44 13.71
C ALA A 120 -11.30 -28.66 14.10
N PHE A 121 -10.21 -29.38 14.40
CA PHE A 121 -8.92 -28.79 14.74
C PHE A 121 -8.28 -28.09 13.55
N LEU A 122 -8.48 -28.59 12.33
CA LEU A 122 -7.97 -27.94 11.13
C LEU A 122 -8.67 -26.59 10.87
N VAL A 123 -9.98 -26.52 11.06
CA VAL A 123 -10.75 -25.26 11.00
C VAL A 123 -10.28 -24.31 12.08
N PHE A 124 -10.12 -24.79 13.33
CA PHE A 124 -9.58 -23.97 14.42
C PHE A 124 -8.18 -23.43 14.08
N ALA A 125 -7.29 -24.26 13.53
CA ALA A 125 -5.94 -23.86 13.14
C ALA A 125 -5.95 -22.79 12.04
N PHE A 126 -6.75 -23.01 11.00
CA PHE A 126 -6.93 -22.08 9.90
C PHE A 126 -7.46 -20.73 10.39
N GLU A 127 -8.56 -20.74 11.14
CA GLU A 127 -9.14 -19.51 11.69
C GLU A 127 -8.21 -18.82 12.68
N PHE A 128 -7.39 -19.56 13.42
CA PHE A 128 -6.36 -18.96 14.28
C PHE A 128 -5.32 -18.18 13.49
N VAL A 129 -4.83 -18.76 12.39
CA VAL A 129 -3.89 -18.08 11.50
C VAL A 129 -4.52 -16.85 10.87
N VAL A 130 -5.77 -16.94 10.39
CA VAL A 130 -6.48 -15.80 9.78
C VAL A 130 -6.77 -14.70 10.80
N ILE A 131 -7.36 -15.05 11.94
CA ILE A 131 -7.72 -14.08 12.98
C ILE A 131 -6.45 -13.42 13.53
N ASN A 132 -5.41 -14.18 13.90
CA ASN A 132 -4.20 -13.56 14.45
C ASN A 132 -3.32 -12.85 13.41
N GLY A 133 -3.37 -13.29 12.15
CA GLY A 133 -2.60 -12.68 11.07
C GLY A 133 -3.22 -11.40 10.54
N ALA A 134 -4.56 -11.31 10.49
CA ALA A 134 -5.23 -10.20 9.80
C ALA A 134 -6.17 -9.37 10.69
N PHE A 135 -6.83 -9.97 11.68
CA PHE A 135 -7.94 -9.31 12.38
C PHE A 135 -7.62 -8.85 13.80
N VAL A 136 -6.80 -9.60 14.54
CA VAL A 136 -6.53 -9.36 15.96
C VAL A 136 -5.04 -9.54 16.21
N GLU A 137 -4.36 -8.47 16.63
CA GLU A 137 -2.92 -8.49 16.89
C GLU A 137 -2.57 -9.42 18.07
N LYS A 138 -3.32 -9.31 19.17
CA LYS A 138 -3.05 -10.00 20.44
C LYS A 138 -3.42 -11.48 20.37
N THR A 139 -2.41 -12.35 20.35
CA THR A 139 -2.57 -13.82 20.23
C THR A 139 -3.44 -14.43 21.34
N ARG A 140 -3.40 -13.87 22.55
CA ARG A 140 -4.23 -14.32 23.68
C ARG A 140 -5.73 -14.25 23.42
N PHE A 141 -6.17 -13.38 22.51
CA PHE A 141 -7.58 -13.27 22.11
C PHE A 141 -7.88 -14.02 20.82
N ALA A 142 -6.92 -14.12 19.89
CA ALA A 142 -7.14 -14.82 18.63
C ALA A 142 -7.47 -16.31 18.85
N GLY A 143 -6.75 -17.02 19.73
CA GLY A 143 -7.01 -18.44 20.02
C GLY A 143 -8.46 -18.71 20.47
N PRO A 144 -8.94 -18.08 21.55
CA PRO A 144 -10.32 -18.24 22.01
C PRO A 144 -11.39 -17.82 20.98
N LEU A 145 -11.10 -16.85 20.11
CA LEU A 145 -12.04 -16.49 19.04
C LEU A 145 -12.13 -17.59 17.98
N SER A 146 -10.99 -18.14 17.54
CA SER A 146 -10.91 -19.11 16.46
C SER A 146 -11.51 -20.49 16.79
N ILE A 147 -11.77 -20.79 18.07
CA ILE A 147 -12.40 -22.06 18.44
C ILE A 147 -13.94 -22.00 18.36
N ILE A 148 -14.53 -20.80 18.26
CA ILE A 148 -16.00 -20.60 18.33
C ILE A 148 -16.72 -21.34 17.21
N HIS A 149 -16.38 -21.03 15.94
CA HIS A 149 -17.04 -21.65 14.79
C HIS A 149 -16.89 -23.18 14.76
N PRO A 150 -15.69 -23.78 14.87
CA PRO A 150 -15.56 -25.23 14.87
C PRO A 150 -16.29 -25.87 16.05
N THR A 151 -16.30 -25.25 17.23
CA THR A 151 -17.06 -25.78 18.39
C THR A 151 -18.56 -25.78 18.14
N LEU A 152 -19.12 -24.70 17.59
CA LEU A 152 -20.55 -24.63 17.31
C LEU A 152 -20.98 -25.67 16.27
N VAL A 153 -20.18 -25.87 15.21
CA VAL A 153 -20.43 -26.92 14.21
C VAL A 153 -20.33 -28.32 14.85
N PHE A 154 -19.32 -28.53 15.70
CA PHE A 154 -19.13 -29.81 16.38
C PHE A 154 -20.29 -30.13 17.33
N LEU A 155 -20.76 -29.16 18.11
CA LEU A 155 -21.94 -29.29 18.99
C LEU A 155 -23.21 -29.60 18.21
N TRP A 156 -23.46 -28.88 17.11
CA TRP A 156 -24.61 -29.12 16.25
C TRP A 156 -24.60 -30.53 15.63
N SER A 157 -23.44 -31.01 15.16
CA SER A 157 -23.32 -32.31 14.52
C SER A 157 -23.66 -33.51 15.43
N GLY A 158 -23.79 -33.29 16.74
CA GLY A 158 -24.09 -34.35 17.71
C GLY A 158 -22.95 -35.37 17.91
N THR A 159 -21.76 -35.08 17.39
CA THR A 159 -20.60 -36.00 17.43
C THR A 159 -19.85 -35.98 18.76
N LEU A 160 -20.16 -35.04 19.66
CA LEU A 160 -19.50 -34.85 20.97
C LEU A 160 -19.45 -36.11 21.85
N ALA A 161 -20.45 -36.98 21.73
CA ALA A 161 -20.53 -38.23 22.50
C ALA A 161 -19.69 -39.38 21.90
N ARG A 162 -19.08 -39.17 20.72
CA ARG A 162 -18.33 -40.16 19.96
C ARG A 162 -17.09 -39.51 19.37
N ASP A 163 -16.12 -39.17 20.22
CA ASP A 163 -14.86 -38.59 19.79
C ASP A 163 -13.77 -39.64 19.58
N SER A 164 -12.87 -39.38 18.62
CA SER A 164 -11.71 -40.23 18.37
C SER A 164 -10.46 -39.65 19.02
N ILE A 165 -9.84 -40.41 19.94
CA ILE A 165 -8.55 -40.04 20.58
C ILE A 165 -7.47 -39.77 19.53
N LEU A 166 -7.43 -40.56 18.45
CA LEU A 166 -6.45 -40.38 17.37
C LEU A 166 -6.71 -39.09 16.59
N GLY A 167 -7.97 -38.76 16.29
CA GLY A 167 -8.33 -37.51 15.62
C GLY A 167 -8.04 -36.28 16.47
N VAL A 168 -8.33 -36.34 17.76
CA VAL A 168 -7.98 -35.29 18.74
C VAL A 168 -6.47 -35.13 18.86
N GLY A 169 -5.72 -36.24 18.97
CA GLY A 169 -4.25 -36.21 19.05
C GLY A 169 -3.61 -35.58 17.81
N ALA A 170 -4.04 -36.00 16.61
CA ALA A 170 -3.57 -35.42 15.36
C ALA A 170 -3.97 -33.94 15.22
N GLY A 171 -5.19 -33.60 15.60
CA GLY A 171 -5.69 -32.23 15.58
C GLY A 171 -4.94 -31.30 16.55
N ALA A 172 -4.62 -31.78 17.75
CA ALA A 172 -3.82 -31.03 18.72
C ALA A 172 -2.42 -30.70 18.18
N ILE A 173 -1.80 -31.61 17.42
CA ILE A 173 -0.53 -31.36 16.74
C ILE A 173 -0.68 -30.24 15.70
N VAL A 174 -1.75 -30.25 14.89
CA VAL A 174 -1.99 -29.18 13.89
C VAL A 174 -2.17 -27.82 14.55
N ILE A 175 -2.90 -27.76 15.66
CA ILE A 175 -3.03 -26.51 16.43
C ILE A 175 -1.68 -26.06 17.01
N ALA A 176 -0.91 -26.97 17.60
CA ALA A 176 0.41 -26.65 18.12
C ALA A 176 1.32 -26.09 17.00
N LEU A 177 1.28 -26.67 15.81
CA LEU A 177 2.00 -26.17 14.64
C LEU A 177 1.50 -24.78 14.20
N ALA A 178 0.19 -24.51 14.25
CA ALA A 178 -0.35 -23.19 13.93
C ALA A 178 0.12 -22.12 14.94
N PHE A 179 0.15 -22.44 16.24
CA PHE A 179 0.73 -21.57 17.26
C PHE A 179 2.22 -21.34 17.00
N VAL A 180 3.01 -22.40 16.77
CA VAL A 180 4.44 -22.29 16.46
C VAL A 180 4.66 -21.42 15.22
N PHE A 181 3.86 -21.59 14.17
CA PHE A 181 3.93 -20.79 12.95
C PHE A 181 3.71 -19.30 13.24
N ILE A 182 2.64 -18.95 13.97
CA ILE A 182 2.35 -17.55 14.33
C ILE A 182 3.45 -16.96 15.23
N TYR A 183 3.94 -17.71 16.22
CA TYR A 183 5.04 -17.24 17.08
C TYR A 183 6.34 -17.05 16.30
N LYS A 184 6.66 -17.94 15.36
CA LYS A 184 7.81 -17.79 14.45
C LYS A 184 7.66 -16.56 13.57
N LEU A 185 6.49 -16.33 12.97
CA LEU A 185 6.24 -15.11 12.19
C LEU A 185 6.38 -13.84 13.03
N LYS A 186 5.91 -13.86 14.28
CA LYS A 186 6.08 -12.74 15.22
C LYS A 186 7.52 -12.52 15.68
N ALA A 187 8.33 -13.57 15.66
CA ALA A 187 9.74 -13.49 15.97
C ALA A 187 10.57 -12.94 14.80
N ILE A 188 10.04 -12.99 13.55
CA ILE A 188 10.67 -12.31 12.42
C ILE A 188 10.56 -10.81 12.67
N ARG A 189 11.72 -10.18 12.78
CA ARG A 189 11.85 -8.75 12.99
C ARG A 189 12.24 -8.06 11.70
N THR A 190 11.66 -6.89 11.50
CA THR A 190 12.06 -5.97 10.45
C THR A 190 13.33 -5.21 10.92
N LEU A 191 13.97 -4.39 10.06
CA LEU A 191 15.20 -3.66 10.41
C LEU A 191 15.02 -2.71 11.61
N THR A 192 13.80 -2.19 11.84
CA THR A 192 13.44 -1.35 12.99
C THR A 192 12.98 -2.15 14.22
N ASN A 193 13.20 -3.46 14.23
CA ASN A 193 12.78 -4.38 15.30
C ASN A 193 11.25 -4.51 15.48
N ASP A 194 10.47 -4.06 14.50
CA ASP A 194 9.03 -4.34 14.44
C ASP A 194 8.77 -5.80 14.08
N SER A 195 7.67 -6.35 14.60
CA SER A 195 7.23 -7.70 14.20
C SER A 195 6.72 -7.68 12.77
N ALA A 196 7.17 -8.62 11.94
CA ALA A 196 6.73 -8.73 10.54
C ALA A 196 5.20 -8.87 10.42
N ILE A 197 4.56 -9.57 11.37
CA ILE A 197 3.09 -9.70 11.38
C ILE A 197 2.40 -8.38 11.73
N HIS A 198 2.99 -7.58 12.61
CA HIS A 198 2.47 -6.26 12.96
C HIS A 198 2.58 -5.32 11.75
N THR A 199 3.72 -5.32 11.04
CA THR A 199 3.86 -4.56 9.78
C THR A 199 2.86 -5.02 8.72
N LEU A 200 2.60 -6.32 8.58
CA LEU A 200 1.57 -6.84 7.69
C LEU A 200 0.16 -6.37 8.11
N GLN A 201 -0.16 -6.41 9.40
CA GLN A 201 -1.45 -5.95 9.92
C GLN A 201 -1.65 -4.45 9.69
N ALA A 202 -0.63 -3.64 9.98
CA ALA A 202 -0.61 -2.22 9.67
C ALA A 202 -0.88 -1.96 8.18
N PHE A 203 -0.16 -2.65 7.29
CA PHE A 203 -0.39 -2.56 5.86
C PHE A 203 -1.82 -2.96 5.46
N LEU A 204 -2.35 -4.06 6.00
CA LEU A 204 -3.73 -4.49 5.71
C LEU A 204 -4.76 -3.48 6.23
N LYS A 205 -4.55 -2.87 7.40
CA LYS A 205 -5.41 -1.79 7.93
C LYS A 205 -5.42 -0.59 6.99
N THR A 206 -4.25 -0.19 6.48
CA THR A 206 -4.12 0.90 5.51
C THR A 206 -4.79 0.57 4.19
N TRP A 207 -4.43 -0.56 3.57
CA TRP A 207 -4.93 -0.94 2.26
C TRP A 207 -6.44 -1.21 2.26
N ALA A 208 -6.92 -1.88 3.30
CA ALA A 208 -8.24 -2.48 3.31
C ALA A 208 -9.28 -1.67 4.10
N ALA A 209 -8.86 -0.70 4.91
CA ALA A 209 -9.72 0.18 5.69
C ALA A 209 -9.31 1.66 5.66
N HIS A 210 -8.34 2.03 4.84
CA HIS A 210 -7.81 3.41 4.72
C HIS A 210 -7.38 4.00 6.07
N ASN A 211 -6.88 3.16 6.98
CA ASN A 211 -6.32 3.58 8.26
C ASN A 211 -4.78 3.50 8.20
N PRO A 212 -4.08 4.62 7.97
CA PRO A 212 -2.63 4.64 7.79
C PRO A 212 -1.84 4.66 9.11
N GLU A 213 -2.46 4.97 10.25
CA GLU A 213 -1.76 5.34 11.48
C GLU A 213 -0.67 4.37 11.92
N GLU A 214 -0.98 3.06 11.93
CA GLU A 214 -0.05 2.04 12.39
C GLU A 214 1.10 1.85 11.40
N LEU A 215 0.81 1.95 10.10
CA LEU A 215 1.81 1.83 9.05
C LEU A 215 2.72 3.06 9.03
N GLU A 216 2.16 4.25 9.16
CA GLU A 216 2.93 5.49 9.32
C GLU A 216 3.84 5.43 10.54
N ARG A 217 3.37 4.94 11.69
CA ARG A 217 4.24 4.74 12.87
C ARG A 217 5.40 3.79 12.59
N VAL A 218 5.17 2.70 11.83
CA VAL A 218 6.25 1.80 11.41
C VAL A 218 7.22 2.56 10.49
N LEU A 219 6.71 3.24 9.45
CA LEU A 219 7.53 3.98 8.49
C LEU A 219 8.33 5.13 9.13
N SER A 220 7.78 5.82 10.13
CA SER A 220 8.50 6.85 10.91
C SER A 220 9.68 6.30 11.69
N ARG A 221 9.65 5.02 12.09
CA ARG A 221 10.83 4.38 12.71
C ARG A 221 11.89 4.01 11.68
N TYR A 222 11.49 3.81 10.42
CA TYR A 222 12.38 3.55 9.30
C TYR A 222 12.99 4.82 8.71
N SER A 223 12.32 5.96 8.87
CA SER A 223 12.76 7.22 8.32
C SER A 223 14.00 7.75 9.03
N VAL A 224 14.76 8.55 8.30
CA VAL A 224 15.89 9.31 8.81
C VAL A 224 15.57 10.79 8.76
N GLU A 225 16.05 11.54 9.74
CA GLU A 225 16.03 13.00 9.66
C GLU A 225 17.03 13.45 8.60
N GLU A 226 16.54 14.22 7.63
CA GLU A 226 17.36 14.73 6.55
C GLU A 226 16.91 16.15 6.18
N SER A 227 17.88 17.03 5.88
CA SER A 227 17.58 18.34 5.31
C SER A 227 17.21 18.19 3.83
N VAL A 228 16.00 18.62 3.49
CA VAL A 228 15.49 18.59 2.12
C VAL A 228 15.35 20.03 1.63
N GLY A 229 16.04 20.36 0.53
CA GLY A 229 15.89 21.68 -0.09
C GLY A 229 14.62 21.73 -0.94
N THR A 230 13.95 22.88 -0.97
CA THR A 230 12.80 23.16 -1.84
C THR A 230 13.02 24.48 -2.54
N ARG A 231 12.78 24.53 -3.85
CA ARG A 231 12.92 25.75 -4.62
C ARG A 231 11.55 26.26 -5.03
N VAL A 232 11.38 27.56 -4.91
CA VAL A 232 10.14 28.26 -5.23
C VAL A 232 10.47 29.42 -6.15
N ILE A 233 9.79 29.49 -7.29
CA ILE A 233 9.88 30.65 -8.20
C ILE A 233 8.49 31.27 -8.25
N LYS A 234 8.36 32.46 -7.66
CA LYS A 234 7.10 33.20 -7.59
C LYS A 234 7.04 34.26 -8.68
N PHE A 235 5.93 34.27 -9.40
CA PHE A 235 5.64 35.29 -10.41
C PHE A 235 4.59 36.26 -9.90
N GLU A 236 4.86 37.55 -10.08
CA GLU A 236 3.93 38.61 -9.71
C GLU A 236 2.86 38.79 -10.79
N MET A 237 1.60 38.77 -10.38
CA MET A 237 0.43 39.01 -11.22
C MET A 237 -0.63 39.75 -10.39
N ARG A 238 -1.49 40.54 -11.04
CA ARG A 238 -2.50 41.38 -10.36
C ARG A 238 -3.44 40.63 -9.40
N ASN A 239 -3.74 39.37 -9.71
CA ASN A 239 -4.70 38.57 -8.96
C ASN A 239 -3.98 37.50 -8.14
N LYS A 240 -3.89 36.29 -8.71
CA LYS A 240 -3.34 35.12 -8.04
C LYS A 240 -1.94 34.85 -8.59
N GLN A 241 -0.94 34.85 -7.72
CA GLN A 241 0.47 34.77 -8.11
C GLN A 241 0.83 33.33 -8.55
N PRO A 242 1.14 33.08 -9.83
CA PRO A 242 1.62 31.76 -10.27
C PRO A 242 2.95 31.47 -9.58
N THR A 243 3.08 30.28 -9.00
CA THR A 243 4.28 29.93 -8.23
C THR A 243 4.74 28.53 -8.57
N LEU A 244 5.92 28.41 -9.19
CA LEU A 244 6.55 27.13 -9.45
C LEU A 244 7.11 26.58 -8.14
N VAL A 245 6.79 25.33 -7.83
CA VAL A 245 7.27 24.65 -6.62
C VAL A 245 8.04 23.41 -7.05
N LEU A 246 9.37 23.43 -6.90
CA LEU A 246 10.24 22.27 -7.08
C LEU A 246 10.51 21.67 -5.71
N SER A 247 9.62 20.78 -5.30
CA SER A 247 9.70 20.08 -4.02
C SER A 247 10.91 19.16 -3.96
N GLY A 248 11.67 19.19 -2.86
CA GLY A 248 12.65 18.13 -2.58
C GLY A 248 12.03 16.85 -2.01
N ILE A 249 10.73 16.89 -1.66
CA ILE A 249 9.95 15.73 -1.23
C ILE A 249 9.26 15.11 -2.44
N HIS A 250 9.39 13.79 -2.55
CA HIS A 250 8.76 12.99 -3.60
C HIS A 250 7.34 12.56 -3.17
N PRO A 251 6.33 12.56 -4.08
CA PRO A 251 5.01 12.02 -3.77
C PRO A 251 5.01 10.52 -3.45
N GLY A 252 4.30 10.12 -2.40
CA GLY A 252 4.22 8.72 -1.95
C GLY A 252 3.44 7.82 -2.92
N PRO A 253 3.87 6.57 -3.17
CA PRO A 253 3.12 5.66 -4.03
C PRO A 253 1.93 5.00 -3.32
N PHE A 254 1.81 5.14 -2.00
CA PHE A 254 0.84 4.42 -1.17
C PHE A 254 -0.23 5.35 -0.60
N PHE A 255 -1.45 5.25 -1.10
CA PHE A 255 -2.61 5.92 -0.50
C PHE A 255 -3.07 5.20 0.80
N PRO A 256 -3.44 5.92 1.88
CA PRO A 256 -3.35 7.37 2.13
C PRO A 256 -2.15 7.75 3.03
N VAL A 257 -0.97 7.19 2.76
CA VAL A 257 0.22 7.26 3.64
C VAL A 257 1.15 8.38 3.22
N GLY A 258 1.68 9.12 4.18
CA GLY A 258 2.83 9.98 3.93
C GLY A 258 2.54 11.08 2.92
N SER A 259 3.48 11.29 1.99
CA SER A 259 3.41 12.33 0.96
C SER A 259 2.59 11.97 -0.29
N TYR A 260 1.65 11.02 -0.24
CA TYR A 260 0.98 10.49 -1.44
C TYR A 260 0.25 11.54 -2.30
N ASN A 261 -0.31 12.60 -1.70
CA ASN A 261 -1.02 13.67 -2.40
C ASN A 261 -0.38 15.05 -2.25
N LEU A 262 0.95 15.10 -2.15
CA LEU A 262 1.68 16.36 -1.98
C LEU A 262 1.29 17.46 -3.00
N PRO A 263 1.09 17.19 -4.31
CA PRO A 263 0.66 18.23 -5.26
C PRO A 263 -0.71 18.84 -4.93
N GLU A 264 -1.66 18.03 -4.44
CA GLU A 264 -2.98 18.50 -3.99
C GLU A 264 -2.83 19.39 -2.74
N LEU A 265 -2.02 18.95 -1.77
CA LEU A 265 -1.72 19.76 -0.59
C LEU A 265 -1.07 21.10 -0.96
N PHE A 266 -0.13 21.13 -1.90
CA PHE A 266 0.43 22.39 -2.36
C PHE A 266 -0.62 23.28 -3.00
N PHE A 267 -1.50 22.73 -3.84
CA PHE A 267 -2.60 23.50 -4.41
C PHE A 267 -3.45 24.16 -3.31
N GLU A 268 -3.88 23.40 -2.30
CA GLU A 268 -4.68 23.90 -1.17
C GLU A 268 -3.94 24.96 -0.33
N LYS A 269 -2.68 24.69 0.05
CA LYS A 269 -1.92 25.58 0.94
C LYS A 269 -1.48 26.88 0.24
N PHE A 270 -1.14 26.83 -1.03
CA PHE A 270 -0.79 28.03 -1.79
C PHE A 270 -2.04 28.85 -2.16
N ASP A 271 -3.17 28.21 -2.45
CA ASP A 271 -4.43 28.92 -2.73
C ASP A 271 -4.87 29.78 -1.55
N ALA A 272 -4.71 29.27 -0.32
CA ALA A 272 -4.95 30.03 0.91
C ALA A 272 -4.10 31.32 1.02
N GLU A 273 -2.92 31.33 0.40
CA GLU A 273 -1.98 32.45 0.37
C GLU A 273 -2.09 33.30 -0.92
N GLN A 274 -3.20 33.19 -1.66
CA GLN A 274 -3.43 33.89 -2.95
C GLN A 274 -2.38 33.55 -4.04
N MET A 275 -1.81 32.34 -3.98
CA MET A 275 -0.88 31.81 -4.97
C MET A 275 -1.46 30.59 -5.70
N THR A 276 -1.08 30.39 -6.96
CA THR A 276 -1.37 29.14 -7.69
C THR A 276 -0.11 28.29 -7.75
N ALA A 277 -0.07 27.20 -6.97
CA ALA A 277 1.04 26.26 -7.03
C ALA A 277 1.07 25.51 -8.36
N LEU A 278 2.22 25.57 -9.03
CA LEU A 278 2.59 24.77 -10.19
C LEU A 278 3.69 23.82 -9.74
N THR A 279 3.29 22.64 -9.28
CA THR A 279 4.23 21.66 -8.72
C THR A 279 5.00 20.98 -9.84
N MET A 280 6.32 21.08 -9.80
CA MET A 280 7.23 20.43 -10.73
C MET A 280 7.87 19.22 -10.05
N HIS A 281 8.04 18.15 -10.82
CA HIS A 281 8.76 16.96 -10.36
C HIS A 281 10.27 17.22 -10.46
N ARG A 282 10.97 17.05 -9.34
CA ARG A 282 12.39 17.33 -9.19
C ARG A 282 13.15 16.01 -9.04
N PRO A 283 14.44 15.92 -9.44
CA PRO A 283 15.27 14.76 -9.14
C PRO A 283 15.18 14.31 -7.68
N GLY A 284 15.11 13.00 -7.48
CA GLY A 284 14.85 12.35 -6.20
C GLY A 284 13.66 11.39 -6.30
N GLY A 285 13.89 10.15 -5.89
CA GLY A 285 12.88 9.11 -5.92
C GLY A 285 12.22 8.89 -4.55
N HIS A 286 11.78 7.66 -4.33
CA HIS A 286 11.06 7.26 -3.13
C HIS A 286 11.86 7.32 -1.82
N GLU A 287 13.18 7.49 -1.89
CA GLU A 287 14.02 7.81 -0.73
C GLU A 287 13.65 9.16 -0.08
N LYS A 288 12.94 10.04 -0.79
CA LYS A 288 12.48 11.35 -0.32
C LYS A 288 11.00 11.39 0.04
N ASN A 289 10.36 10.24 0.25
CA ASN A 289 8.98 10.19 0.73
C ASN A 289 8.91 10.57 2.22
N LEU A 290 7.90 11.36 2.59
CA LEU A 290 7.60 11.61 4.00
C LEU A 290 6.87 10.39 4.59
N PRO A 291 7.21 9.96 5.81
CA PRO A 291 6.63 8.76 6.41
C PRO A 291 5.21 8.99 6.92
N THR A 292 4.82 10.24 7.22
CA THR A 292 3.49 10.57 7.75
C THR A 292 2.77 11.66 6.95
N ARG A 293 1.44 11.59 6.94
CA ARG A 293 0.60 12.63 6.36
C ARG A 293 0.75 13.97 7.09
N ASP A 294 0.87 13.95 8.41
CA ASP A 294 1.00 15.18 9.21
C ASP A 294 2.28 15.96 8.85
N GLU A 295 3.40 15.27 8.67
CA GLU A 295 4.63 15.91 8.19
C GLU A 295 4.48 16.46 6.77
N CYS A 296 3.76 15.76 5.91
CA CYS A 296 3.47 16.25 4.55
C CYS A 296 2.63 17.53 4.57
N VAL A 297 1.59 17.58 5.42
CA VAL A 297 0.76 18.78 5.60
C VAL A 297 1.59 19.93 6.17
N ARG A 298 2.45 19.67 7.17
CA ARG A 298 3.35 20.68 7.73
C ARG A 298 4.30 21.22 6.66
N TYR A 299 4.98 20.34 5.93
CA TYR A 299 5.90 20.70 4.86
C TYR A 299 5.22 21.55 3.77
N ALA A 300 4.02 21.17 3.32
CA ALA A 300 3.26 21.94 2.34
C ALA A 300 2.88 23.34 2.87
N SER A 301 2.48 23.42 4.14
CA SER A 301 2.13 24.70 4.78
C SER A 301 3.35 25.61 4.91
N GLU A 302 4.47 25.09 5.41
CA GLU A 302 5.71 25.86 5.58
C GLU A 302 6.26 26.33 4.23
N THR A 303 6.15 25.51 3.19
CA THR A 303 6.55 25.89 1.82
C THR A 303 5.67 27.03 1.29
N ALA A 304 4.36 26.99 1.54
CA ALA A 304 3.44 28.06 1.14
C ALA A 304 3.76 29.37 1.88
N THR A 305 3.98 29.31 3.20
CA THR A 305 4.38 30.48 4.00
C THR A 305 5.71 31.07 3.52
N LEU A 306 6.70 30.22 3.21
CA LEU A 306 7.97 30.65 2.64
C LEU A 306 7.76 31.35 1.29
N ALA A 307 6.94 30.79 0.41
CA ALA A 307 6.62 31.37 -0.89
C ALA A 307 5.91 32.73 -0.78
N ALA A 308 4.96 32.87 0.16
CA ALA A 308 4.26 34.11 0.41
C ALA A 308 5.23 35.24 0.83
N GLY A 309 6.24 34.91 1.64
CA GLY A 309 7.28 35.84 2.08
C GLY A 309 8.27 36.31 1.01
N ILE A 310 8.32 35.67 -0.17
CA ILE A 310 9.21 36.08 -1.26
C ILE A 310 8.80 37.47 -1.76
N GLN A 311 9.70 38.44 -1.67
CA GLN A 311 9.47 39.76 -2.27
C GLN A 311 9.92 39.73 -3.73
N THR A 312 8.95 39.78 -4.65
CA THR A 312 9.21 40.02 -6.06
C THR A 312 9.47 41.52 -6.23
N GLY A 313 10.73 41.94 -6.08
CA GLY A 313 11.11 43.34 -6.28
C GLY A 313 10.65 43.85 -7.65
N ASN A 314 10.45 45.17 -7.78
CA ASN A 314 9.96 45.85 -9.00
C ASN A 314 10.88 45.76 -10.24
N GLN A 315 11.76 44.75 -10.35
CA GLN A 315 12.59 44.57 -11.53
C GLN A 315 12.01 43.45 -12.40
N PRO A 316 11.81 43.70 -13.72
CA PRO A 316 11.57 42.62 -14.66
C PRO A 316 12.72 41.62 -14.53
N ALA A 317 12.40 40.33 -14.41
CA ALA A 317 13.43 39.32 -14.60
C ALA A 317 13.77 39.29 -16.08
N ASP A 318 15.02 39.52 -16.43
CA ASP A 318 15.48 39.21 -17.79
C ASP A 318 15.40 37.70 -17.99
N MET A 319 14.84 37.27 -19.12
CA MET A 319 14.81 35.87 -19.52
C MET A 319 15.81 35.61 -20.63
N ARG A 320 16.47 34.45 -20.56
CA ARG A 320 17.29 33.91 -21.65
C ARG A 320 16.74 32.55 -22.08
N GLY A 321 16.81 32.23 -23.37
CA GLY A 321 16.32 30.98 -23.95
C GLY A 321 14.88 31.05 -24.49
N PRO A 322 14.23 29.90 -24.76
CA PRO A 322 14.65 28.55 -24.41
C PRO A 322 15.79 28.02 -25.29
N VAL A 323 16.81 27.44 -24.65
CA VAL A 323 17.85 26.67 -25.33
C VAL A 323 17.48 25.20 -25.29
N LEU A 324 17.39 24.59 -26.48
CA LEU A 324 17.18 23.15 -26.62
C LEU A 324 18.52 22.45 -26.84
N ALA A 325 18.69 21.31 -26.18
CA ALA A 325 19.84 20.44 -26.34
C ALA A 325 19.46 18.97 -26.22
N LYS A 326 20.29 18.12 -26.83
CA LYS A 326 20.29 16.69 -26.59
C LYS A 326 21.47 16.38 -25.66
N ILE A 327 21.18 15.83 -24.50
CA ILE A 327 22.17 15.41 -23.51
C ILE A 327 22.18 13.90 -23.48
N ASP A 328 23.20 13.28 -24.07
CA ASP A 328 23.28 11.83 -24.26
C ASP A 328 22.01 11.29 -24.92
N ASP A 329 21.25 10.44 -24.22
CA ASP A 329 20.00 9.84 -24.66
C ASP A 329 18.74 10.68 -24.33
N PHE A 330 18.92 11.84 -23.72
CA PHE A 330 17.84 12.69 -23.17
C PHE A 330 17.72 14.02 -23.91
N ASN A 331 16.55 14.63 -23.85
CA ASN A 331 16.30 15.97 -24.35
C ASN A 331 16.24 16.94 -23.17
N ALA A 332 16.84 18.12 -23.33
CA ALA A 332 16.82 19.17 -22.32
C ALA A 332 16.31 20.48 -22.94
N ALA A 333 15.42 21.17 -22.22
CA ALA A 333 15.03 22.54 -22.50
C ALA A 333 15.45 23.40 -21.32
N CYS A 334 16.17 24.49 -21.58
CA CYS A 334 16.66 25.38 -20.53
C CYS A 334 16.21 26.81 -20.76
N ILE A 335 15.66 27.43 -19.72
CA ILE A 335 15.38 28.86 -19.64
C ILE A 335 16.12 29.44 -18.44
N ALA A 336 16.55 30.69 -18.49
CA ALA A 336 16.99 31.43 -17.30
C ALA A 336 16.04 32.58 -17.00
N LEU A 337 15.77 32.81 -15.72
CA LEU A 337 15.07 33.97 -15.18
C LEU A 337 16.07 34.70 -14.27
N GLY A 338 16.67 35.77 -14.77
CA GLY A 338 17.86 36.38 -14.17
C GLY A 338 19.01 35.37 -14.10
N ASN A 339 19.48 35.09 -12.88
CA ASN A 339 20.49 34.06 -12.64
C ASN A 339 19.91 32.66 -12.33
N GLN A 340 18.59 32.49 -12.30
CA GLN A 340 17.94 31.20 -12.01
C GLN A 340 17.70 30.44 -13.30
N ALA A 341 18.48 29.38 -13.56
CA ALA A 341 18.28 28.51 -14.70
C ALA A 341 17.32 27.37 -14.35
N LEU A 342 16.28 27.16 -15.16
CA LEU A 342 15.38 26.02 -15.07
C LEU A 342 15.68 25.08 -16.24
N VAL A 343 16.09 23.85 -15.93
CA VAL A 343 16.40 22.82 -16.92
C VAL A 343 15.35 21.72 -16.83
N ILE A 344 14.52 21.59 -17.86
CA ILE A 344 13.52 20.54 -17.99
C ILE A 344 14.12 19.41 -18.81
N VAL A 345 14.20 18.22 -18.21
CA VAL A 345 14.79 17.03 -18.81
C VAL A 345 13.69 16.05 -19.19
N SER A 346 13.69 15.60 -20.43
CA SER A 346 12.77 14.59 -20.95
C SER A 346 13.53 13.37 -21.42
N SER A 347 13.07 12.20 -20.99
CA SER A 347 13.54 10.90 -21.47
C SER A 347 12.92 10.46 -22.79
N SER A 348 11.96 11.23 -23.34
CA SER A 348 11.32 10.88 -24.61
C SER A 348 12.34 10.70 -25.74
N PRO A 349 12.24 9.62 -26.56
CA PRO A 349 11.18 8.62 -26.61
C PRO A 349 11.42 7.37 -25.73
N LEU A 350 12.43 7.38 -24.87
CA LEU A 350 12.78 6.30 -23.95
C LEU A 350 11.91 6.34 -22.68
N SER A 351 11.93 5.26 -21.91
CA SER A 351 11.41 5.25 -20.54
C SER A 351 12.56 5.42 -19.57
N SER A 352 12.39 6.27 -18.57
CA SER A 352 13.27 6.34 -17.40
C SER A 352 12.43 6.24 -16.13
N ASP A 353 13.04 5.72 -15.07
CA ASP A 353 12.57 6.00 -13.70
C ASP A 353 13.08 7.41 -13.29
N ASP A 354 12.87 7.82 -12.02
CA ASP A 354 13.23 9.16 -11.54
C ASP A 354 14.72 9.49 -11.75
N ILE A 355 15.02 10.75 -12.09
CA ILE A 355 16.40 11.26 -12.09
C ILE A 355 16.95 11.25 -10.65
N THR A 356 18.13 10.66 -10.46
CA THR A 356 18.76 10.56 -9.12
C THR A 356 19.17 11.93 -8.59
N TYR A 357 18.98 12.17 -7.28
CA TYR A 357 19.31 13.44 -6.63
C TYR A 357 20.76 13.93 -6.85
N SER A 358 21.74 13.03 -6.95
CA SER A 358 23.17 13.37 -7.17
C SER A 358 23.45 14.12 -8.48
N VAL A 359 22.58 13.96 -9.47
CA VAL A 359 22.64 14.66 -10.77
C VAL A 359 22.52 16.17 -10.57
N GLU A 360 21.66 16.60 -9.65
CA GLU A 360 21.43 18.02 -9.40
C GLU A 360 22.68 18.71 -8.84
N GLY A 361 23.40 18.07 -7.91
CA GLY A 361 24.63 18.65 -7.36
C GLY A 361 25.73 18.84 -8.40
N THR A 362 25.85 17.91 -9.34
CA THR A 362 26.81 17.99 -10.45
C THR A 362 26.46 19.16 -11.38
N LEU A 363 25.19 19.26 -11.76
CA LEU A 363 24.69 20.32 -12.62
C LEU A 363 24.76 21.71 -11.96
N ALA A 364 24.46 21.80 -10.67
CA ALA A 364 24.62 23.02 -9.91
C ALA A 364 26.06 23.52 -9.89
N SER A 365 27.04 22.62 -9.80
CA SER A 365 28.45 22.97 -9.85
C SER A 365 28.84 23.55 -11.22
N VAL A 366 28.40 22.90 -12.31
CA VAL A 366 28.63 23.38 -13.69
C VAL A 366 27.97 24.74 -13.93
N ALA A 367 26.70 24.89 -13.56
CA ALA A 367 25.94 26.12 -13.81
C ALA A 367 26.54 27.34 -13.09
N LYS A 368 27.07 27.13 -11.89
CA LYS A 368 27.67 28.18 -11.07
C LYS A 368 28.91 28.79 -11.73
N GLU A 369 29.68 28.02 -12.49
CA GLU A 369 30.83 28.53 -13.26
C GLU A 369 30.44 29.56 -14.32
N PHE A 370 29.19 29.49 -14.81
CA PHE A 370 28.62 30.42 -15.78
C PHE A 370 27.72 31.50 -15.13
N GLY A 371 27.70 31.56 -13.79
CA GLY A 371 26.93 32.55 -13.03
C GLY A 371 25.44 32.23 -12.86
N PHE A 372 25.02 30.97 -13.07
CA PHE A 372 23.64 30.53 -12.90
C PHE A 372 23.46 29.61 -11.69
N GLU A 373 22.30 29.71 -11.05
CA GLU A 373 21.79 28.73 -10.10
C GLU A 373 20.76 27.85 -10.80
N VAL A 374 21.06 26.55 -10.97
CA VAL A 374 20.22 25.66 -11.78
C VAL A 374 19.24 24.85 -10.94
N SER A 375 17.99 24.78 -11.39
CA SER A 375 16.95 23.88 -10.89
C SER A 375 16.60 22.88 -11.99
N ILE A 376 16.51 21.60 -11.66
CA ILE A 376 16.17 20.54 -12.62
C ILE A 376 14.73 20.12 -12.41
N VAL A 377 14.00 20.00 -13.53
CA VAL A 377 12.69 19.37 -13.60
C VAL A 377 12.83 18.07 -14.36
N ASP A 378 12.49 16.96 -13.72
CA ASP A 378 12.29 15.70 -14.41
C ASP A 378 10.88 15.73 -15.02
N ALA A 379 10.80 15.80 -16.35
CA ALA A 379 9.52 15.90 -17.04
C ALA A 379 8.70 14.62 -16.87
N HIS A 380 9.35 13.48 -16.62
CA HIS A 380 8.74 12.17 -16.43
C HIS A 380 7.62 11.85 -17.45
N ASN A 381 7.81 12.31 -18.70
CA ASN A 381 6.76 12.47 -19.70
C ASN A 381 6.76 11.39 -20.80
N SER A 382 7.53 10.31 -20.63
CA SER A 382 7.64 9.26 -21.65
C SER A 382 7.65 7.86 -21.05
N ILE A 383 6.86 6.99 -21.68
CA ILE A 383 6.81 5.56 -21.40
C ILE A 383 7.23 4.84 -22.68
N GLY A 384 8.54 4.84 -22.94
CA GLY A 384 9.15 4.16 -24.08
C GLY A 384 9.30 2.64 -23.90
N SER A 385 9.53 1.92 -25.01
CA SER A 385 9.75 0.47 -25.02
C SER A 385 11.12 0.04 -24.49
N LYS A 386 12.09 0.96 -24.52
CA LYS A 386 13.45 0.78 -23.99
C LYS A 386 13.61 1.62 -22.74
N LYS A 387 14.07 0.99 -21.66
CA LYS A 387 14.44 1.66 -20.42
C LYS A 387 15.86 2.20 -20.50
N THR A 388 16.06 3.39 -19.97
CA THR A 388 17.35 4.00 -19.73
C THR A 388 17.40 4.59 -18.33
N LYS A 389 18.59 4.62 -17.74
CA LYS A 389 18.82 5.32 -16.48
C LYS A 389 19.44 6.67 -16.80
N PHE A 390 18.92 7.71 -16.17
CA PHE A 390 19.53 9.02 -16.30
C PHE A 390 20.83 9.07 -15.51
N GLU A 391 21.95 9.20 -16.22
CA GLU A 391 23.28 9.36 -15.63
C GLU A 391 24.05 10.44 -16.38
N ILE A 392 24.80 11.27 -15.65
CA ILE A 392 25.74 12.19 -16.26
C ILE A 392 27.02 11.41 -16.53
N THR A 393 27.23 10.98 -17.77
CA THR A 393 28.46 10.28 -18.18
C THR A 393 29.61 11.25 -18.46
N SER A 394 29.28 12.49 -18.84
CA SER A 394 30.19 13.58 -19.13
C SER A 394 29.52 14.91 -18.76
N ASP A 395 30.28 15.85 -18.20
CA ASP A 395 29.79 17.21 -17.90
C ASP A 395 29.74 18.11 -19.15
N ARG A 396 30.52 17.78 -20.20
CA ARG A 396 30.60 18.56 -21.44
C ARG A 396 29.25 18.94 -22.08
N PRO A 397 28.30 18.01 -22.33
CA PRO A 397 27.01 18.39 -22.93
C PRO A 397 26.23 19.41 -22.08
N TRP A 398 26.37 19.33 -20.76
CA TRP A 398 25.75 20.26 -19.81
C TRP A 398 26.43 21.62 -19.80
N ARG A 399 27.78 21.63 -19.81
CA ARG A 399 28.55 22.86 -19.98
C ARG A 399 28.16 23.57 -21.27
N ASP A 400 28.09 22.85 -22.38
CA ASP A 400 27.69 23.40 -23.68
C ASP A 400 26.26 23.98 -23.64
N LEU A 401 25.33 23.32 -22.95
CA LEU A 401 23.95 23.82 -22.76
C LEU A 401 23.93 25.15 -21.96
N ILE A 402 24.61 25.19 -20.81
CA ILE A 402 24.62 26.38 -19.96
C ILE A 402 25.41 27.53 -20.60
N GLU A 403 26.52 27.24 -21.29
CA GLU A 403 27.28 28.23 -22.02
C GLU A 403 26.45 28.85 -23.16
N ARG A 404 25.70 28.02 -23.91
CA ARG A 404 24.76 28.51 -24.94
C ARG A 404 23.71 29.41 -24.31
N LEU A 405 23.10 29.02 -23.19
CA LEU A 405 22.15 29.86 -22.45
C LEU A 405 22.75 31.21 -22.03
N ARG A 406 24.04 31.23 -21.62
CA ARG A 406 24.76 32.47 -21.28
C ARG A 406 25.03 33.37 -22.48
N ARG A 407 24.99 32.84 -23.71
CA ARG A 407 25.18 33.60 -24.94
C ARG A 407 23.87 34.07 -25.57
N GLU A 408 22.73 33.52 -25.16
CA GLU A 408 21.42 34.01 -25.57
C GLU A 408 21.21 35.47 -25.13
N GLU A 409 20.47 36.21 -25.96
CA GLU A 409 20.09 37.59 -25.68
C GLU A 409 19.13 37.65 -24.47
N GLU A 410 19.23 38.71 -23.70
CA GLU A 410 18.32 38.96 -22.57
C GLU A 410 17.05 39.63 -23.09
N HIS A 411 15.91 39.06 -22.71
CA HIS A 411 14.59 39.59 -23.05
C HIS A 411 13.82 39.93 -21.78
N GLU A 412 13.13 41.07 -21.77
CA GLU A 412 12.23 41.40 -20.68
C GLU A 412 11.12 40.33 -20.57
N PHE A 413 10.99 39.68 -19.42
CA PHE A 413 9.96 38.67 -19.19
C PHE A 413 8.77 39.24 -18.41
N ARG A 414 7.57 38.99 -18.92
CA ARG A 414 6.31 39.33 -18.26
C ARG A 414 5.41 38.10 -18.22
N VAL A 415 4.76 37.92 -17.08
CA VAL A 415 3.78 36.84 -16.87
C VAL A 415 2.38 37.42 -17.08
N GLY A 416 1.68 36.94 -18.11
CA GLY A 416 0.39 37.49 -18.56
C GLY A 416 0.57 38.47 -19.70
#